data_AF-A0A954QHM6-F1
#
_entry.id   AF-A0A954QHM6-F1
#
_cell.length_a   1.000
_cell.length_b   1.000
_cell.length_c   1.000
_cell.angle_alpha   90.00
_cell.angle_beta   90.00
_cell.angle_gamma   90.00
#
_symmetry.space_group_name_H-M   'P 1'
#
loop_
_entity.id
_entity.type
_entity.pdbx_description
1 polymer ?
#
loop_
_entity_poly.entity_id
_entity_poly.type
_entity_poly.pdbx_seq_one_letter_code
_entity_poly.pdbx_strand_id
1 'polypeptide(L)'
;MELPILTPRPGQLTDVLAGQSTAPLAASSRPLPMSAGEAAERGWREIDVVFVTGDAYIDHPSFAMAILGRVLEAAGFSVGIISQPDWKTCEPWKRFGRPRLFFAISAGNMDSMINHYTANRKVRNSDAYSP
;
A
#
# COMPACT_ATOMS: atom_id res chain seq x y z
N MET A 1 -21.45 -17.33 -11.95
CA MET A 1 -21.78 -15.90 -11.83
C MET A 1 -20.57 -15.14 -12.34
N GLU A 2 -20.51 -14.89 -13.65
CA GLU A 2 -19.41 -14.12 -14.25
C GLU A 2 -19.59 -12.65 -13.86
N LEU A 3 -18.59 -12.08 -13.19
CA LEU A 3 -18.55 -10.64 -12.96
C LEU A 3 -18.15 -9.98 -14.28
N PRO A 4 -18.88 -8.97 -14.78
CA PRO A 4 -18.53 -8.31 -16.02
C PRO A 4 -17.22 -7.55 -15.82
N ILE A 5 -16.20 -7.90 -16.62
CA ILE A 5 -14.95 -7.15 -16.70
C ILE A 5 -15.30 -5.77 -17.26
N LEU A 6 -15.29 -4.74 -16.41
CA LEU A 6 -15.43 -3.36 -16.81
C LEU A 6 -14.23 -2.99 -17.68
N THR A 7 -14.41 -3.08 -19.01
CA THR A 7 -13.39 -2.66 -19.96
C THR A 7 -13.55 -1.14 -20.15
N PRO A 8 -12.59 -0.31 -19.70
CA PRO A 8 -12.70 1.13 -19.88
C PRO A 8 -12.75 1.47 -21.38
N ARG A 9 -13.59 2.45 -21.74
CA ARG A 9 -13.67 2.95 -23.13
C ARG A 9 -12.31 3.54 -23.55
N PRO A 10 -11.93 3.42 -24.83
CA PRO A 10 -10.75 4.11 -25.36
C PRO A 10 -10.84 5.60 -25.00
N GLY A 11 -9.82 6.14 -24.31
CA GLY A 11 -9.79 7.53 -23.86
C GLY A 11 -10.24 7.78 -22.41
N GLN A 12 -10.97 6.86 -21.79
CA GLN A 12 -11.48 7.03 -20.43
C GLN A 12 -10.35 7.06 -19.38
N LEU A 13 -9.27 6.32 -19.62
CA LEU A 13 -8.08 6.34 -18.77
C LEU A 13 -7.20 7.56 -19.05
N THR A 14 -7.17 8.06 -20.29
CA THR A 14 -6.37 9.24 -20.64
C THR A 14 -6.94 10.50 -20.01
N ASP A 15 -8.26 10.64 -19.93
CA ASP A 15 -8.90 11.78 -19.24
C ASP A 15 -8.63 11.78 -17.73
N VAL A 16 -8.55 10.60 -17.11
CA VAL A 16 -8.19 10.44 -15.68
C VAL A 16 -6.73 10.84 -15.42
N LEU A 17 -5.85 10.55 -16.37
CA LEU A 17 -4.41 10.84 -16.25
C LEU A 17 -4.06 12.27 -16.72
N ALA A 18 -4.84 12.87 -17.60
CA ALA A 18 -4.60 14.21 -18.13
C ALA A 18 -4.77 15.33 -17.08
N GLY A 19 -5.51 15.06 -16.00
CA GLY A 19 -5.65 15.99 -14.86
C GLY A 19 -4.54 15.87 -13.82
N GLN A 20 -3.57 14.97 -14.00
CA GLN A 20 -2.49 14.73 -13.04
C GLN A 20 -1.39 15.78 -13.23
N SER A 21 -1.05 16.51 -12.17
CA SER A 21 0.03 17.51 -12.18
C SER A 21 1.36 16.86 -12.59
N THR A 22 2.00 17.37 -13.64
CA THR A 22 3.34 16.95 -14.09
C THR A 22 4.46 17.63 -13.32
N ALA A 23 4.15 18.29 -12.21
CA ALA A 23 5.16 18.90 -11.36
C ALA A 23 6.13 17.80 -10.87
N PRO A 24 7.45 18.08 -10.81
CA PRO A 24 8.38 17.11 -10.28
C PRO A 24 7.92 16.70 -8.89
N LEU A 25 7.76 15.39 -8.71
CA LEU A 25 7.49 14.72 -7.46
C LEU A 25 8.44 15.27 -6.41
N ALA A 26 7.99 16.20 -5.58
CA ALA A 26 8.74 16.63 -4.42
C ALA A 26 8.87 15.38 -3.55
N ALA A 27 10.02 14.71 -3.63
CA ALA A 27 10.27 13.49 -2.89
C ALA A 27 10.19 13.86 -1.40
N SER A 28 9.05 13.54 -0.80
CA SER A 28 8.85 13.70 0.63
C SER A 28 9.83 12.75 1.32
N SER A 29 10.81 13.32 2.03
CA SER A 29 11.83 12.54 2.74
C SER A 29 11.26 11.69 3.88
N ARG A 30 9.97 11.87 4.22
CA ARG A 30 9.30 11.14 5.30
C ARG A 30 8.50 9.96 4.75
N PRO A 31 8.65 8.74 5.30
CA PRO A 31 7.86 7.56 4.93
C PRO A 31 6.35 7.80 5.02
N LEU A 32 5.55 7.08 4.23
CA LEU A 32 4.08 7.16 4.29
C LEU A 32 3.58 6.87 5.71
N PRO A 33 2.52 7.54 6.17
CA PRO A 33 2.04 7.39 7.53
C PRO A 33 1.55 5.97 7.78
N MET A 34 1.90 5.44 8.96
CA MET A 34 1.39 4.17 9.49
C MET A 34 0.41 4.39 10.64
N SER A 35 0.14 5.65 11.00
CA SER A 35 -0.81 6.04 12.05
C SER A 35 -1.65 7.27 11.66
N ALA A 36 -2.81 7.41 12.29
CA ALA A 36 -3.67 8.57 12.13
C ALA A 36 -2.99 9.88 12.59
N GLY A 37 -2.09 9.81 13.57
CA GLY A 37 -1.30 10.95 14.03
C GLY A 37 -0.35 11.48 12.95
N GLU A 38 0.44 10.60 12.34
CA GLU A 38 1.33 10.96 11.23
C GLU A 38 0.55 11.47 10.00
N ALA A 39 -0.64 10.94 9.75
CA ALA A 39 -1.53 11.46 8.71
C ALA A 39 -2.01 12.89 9.05
N ALA A 40 -2.39 13.14 10.30
CA ALA A 40 -2.80 14.47 10.75
C ALA A 40 -1.65 15.49 10.70
N GLU A 41 -0.41 15.08 10.99
CA GLU A 41 0.80 15.93 10.85
C GLU A 41 1.03 16.38 9.39
N ARG A 42 0.58 15.59 8.42
CA ARG A 42 0.60 15.92 7.00
C ARG A 42 -0.58 16.80 6.56
N GLY A 43 -1.48 17.14 7.49
CA GLY A 43 -2.72 17.89 7.23
C GLY A 43 -3.84 17.04 6.64
N TRP A 44 -3.71 15.71 6.63
CA TRP A 44 -4.73 14.82 6.09
C TRP A 44 -5.78 14.52 7.15
N ARG A 45 -7.03 14.95 6.89
CA ARG A 45 -8.18 14.65 7.77
C ARG A 45 -8.79 13.28 7.48
N GLU A 46 -8.61 12.78 6.26
CA GLU A 46 -9.07 11.47 5.80
C GLU A 46 -8.03 10.84 4.86
N ILE A 47 -8.01 9.51 4.82
CA ILE A 47 -7.14 8.72 3.95
C ILE A 47 -7.96 8.25 2.74
N ASP A 48 -7.44 8.47 1.54
CA ASP A 48 -8.07 8.01 0.31
C ASP A 48 -7.87 6.51 0.11
N VAL A 49 -6.62 6.06 0.26
CA VAL A 49 -6.22 4.68 0.02
C VAL A 49 -5.44 4.17 1.23
N VAL A 50 -5.91 3.08 1.81
CA VAL A 50 -5.16 2.37 2.87
C VAL A 50 -4.58 1.10 2.27
N PHE A 51 -3.26 1.03 2.21
CA PHE A 51 -2.58 -0.20 1.87
C PHE A 51 -2.43 -1.10 3.08
N VAL A 52 -2.74 -2.38 2.90
CA VAL A 52 -2.50 -3.42 3.90
C VAL A 52 -1.46 -4.38 3.34
N THR A 53 -0.40 -4.65 4.09
CA THR A 53 0.69 -5.55 3.68
C THR A 53 0.99 -6.59 4.76
N GLY A 54 1.23 -7.82 4.33
CA GLY A 54 1.67 -8.93 5.20
C GLY A 54 3.14 -8.82 5.65
N ASP A 55 3.94 -7.98 4.99
CA ASP A 55 5.33 -7.71 5.36
C ASP A 55 5.48 -6.39 6.11
N ALA A 56 6.61 -6.24 6.82
CA ALA A 56 7.03 -4.95 7.36
C ALA A 56 7.09 -3.89 6.24
N TYR A 57 6.60 -2.69 6.55
CA TYR A 57 6.67 -1.57 5.61
C TYR A 57 8.05 -0.93 5.68
N ILE A 58 8.74 -0.90 4.54
CA ILE A 58 9.95 -0.14 4.32
C ILE A 58 9.70 0.73 3.10
N ASP A 59 9.87 2.03 3.24
CA ASP A 59 9.65 2.98 2.17
C ASP A 59 10.86 3.05 1.23
N HIS A 60 11.05 2.00 0.44
CA HIS A 60 12.15 1.85 -0.49
C HIS A 60 11.63 1.44 -1.88
N PRO A 61 12.18 1.96 -2.99
CA PRO A 61 11.71 1.65 -4.34
C PRO A 61 11.86 0.18 -4.76
N SER A 62 12.49 -0.67 -3.94
CA SER A 62 12.50 -2.13 -4.16
C SER A 62 11.19 -2.81 -3.73
N PHE A 63 10.31 -2.11 -3.02
CA PHE A 63 9.07 -2.67 -2.49
C PHE A 63 7.87 -2.09 -3.23
N ALA A 64 7.00 -2.98 -3.72
CA ALA A 64 5.87 -2.59 -4.58
C ALA A 64 4.93 -1.61 -3.88
N MET A 65 4.67 -1.84 -2.59
CA MET A 65 3.78 -1.01 -1.77
C MET A 65 4.30 0.42 -1.61
N ALA A 66 5.61 0.58 -1.48
CA ALA A 66 6.25 1.90 -1.42
C ALA A 66 6.11 2.62 -2.76
N ILE A 67 6.42 1.95 -3.88
CA ILE A 67 6.25 2.55 -5.22
C ILE A 67 4.80 2.97 -5.45
N LEU A 68 3.85 2.05 -5.27
CA LEU A 68 2.44 2.31 -5.53
C LEU A 68 1.89 3.42 -4.61
N GLY A 69 2.27 3.39 -3.33
CA GLY A 69 1.89 4.43 -2.38
C GLY A 69 2.44 5.80 -2.76
N ARG A 70 3.71 5.88 -3.16
CA ARG A 70 4.32 7.15 -3.61
C ARG A 70 3.77 7.65 -4.93
N VAL A 71 3.41 6.76 -5.86
CA VAL A 71 2.74 7.14 -7.12
C VAL A 71 1.34 7.72 -6.84
N LEU A 72 0.59 7.15 -5.90
CA LEU A 72 -0.72 7.69 -5.50
C LEU A 72 -0.58 9.00 -4.71
N GLU A 73 0.41 9.11 -3.83
CA GLU A 73 0.71 10.37 -3.12
C GLU A 73 1.11 11.47 -4.10
N ALA A 74 1.93 11.15 -5.12
CA ALA A 74 2.29 12.06 -6.21
C ALA A 74 1.07 12.60 -6.96
N ALA A 75 0.09 11.72 -7.14
CA ALA A 75 -1.17 12.01 -7.79
C ALA A 75 -2.13 12.85 -6.94
N GLY A 76 -1.72 13.22 -5.71
CA GLY A 76 -2.49 14.05 -4.80
C GLY A 76 -3.44 13.27 -3.87
N PHE A 77 -3.34 11.94 -3.84
CA PHE A 77 -4.14 11.13 -2.91
C PHE A 77 -3.47 11.03 -1.53
N SER A 78 -4.28 11.00 -0.48
CA SER A 78 -3.80 10.67 0.86
C SER A 78 -3.68 9.15 1.03
N VAL A 79 -2.49 8.68 1.40
CA VAL A 79 -2.17 7.24 1.45
C VAL A 79 -1.68 6.84 2.84
N GLY A 80 -2.27 5.79 3.41
CA GLY A 80 -1.84 5.20 4.69
C GLY A 80 -1.40 3.75 4.53
N ILE A 81 -0.46 3.30 5.37
CA ILE A 81 0.04 1.91 5.37
C ILE A 81 -0.31 1.21 6.68
N ILE A 82 -0.89 0.01 6.58
CA ILE A 82 -1.05 -0.95 7.68
C ILE A 82 -0.15 -2.15 7.36
N SER A 83 0.99 -2.24 8.04
CA SER A 83 1.89 -3.40 7.96
C SER A 83 1.59 -4.40 9.05
N GLN A 84 1.62 -5.69 8.69
CA GLN A 84 1.48 -6.82 9.62
C GLN A 84 0.39 -6.62 10.68
N PRO A 85 -0.87 -6.29 10.27
CA PRO A 85 -1.92 -6.14 11.26
C PRO A 85 -2.15 -7.46 11.99
N ASP A 86 -2.33 -7.40 13.30
CA ASP A 86 -2.83 -8.55 14.04
C ASP A 86 -4.20 -8.97 13.47
N TRP A 87 -4.25 -10.18 12.92
CA TRP A 87 -5.42 -10.72 12.26
C TRP A 87 -6.42 -11.33 13.24
N LYS A 88 -6.05 -11.47 14.52
CA LYS A 88 -6.94 -12.00 15.57
C LYS A 88 -7.97 -10.97 16.02
N THR A 89 -7.76 -9.69 15.71
CA THR A 89 -8.67 -8.61 16.10
C THR A 89 -8.92 -7.66 14.93
N CYS A 90 -10.06 -6.97 14.94
CA CYS A 90 -10.39 -5.98 13.92
C CYS A 90 -9.76 -4.60 14.20
N GLU A 91 -9.09 -4.41 15.34
CA GLU A 91 -8.63 -3.10 15.78
C GLU A 91 -7.51 -2.51 14.91
N PRO A 92 -6.48 -3.27 14.51
CA PRO A 92 -5.42 -2.76 13.63
C PRO A 92 -5.96 -2.26 12.28
N TRP A 93 -7.02 -2.89 11.78
CA TRP A 93 -7.67 -2.58 10.51
C TRP A 93 -8.42 -1.25 10.54
N LYS A 94 -8.81 -0.78 11.73
CA LYS A 94 -9.53 0.47 11.94
C LYS A 94 -8.61 1.66 12.17
N ARG A 95 -7.29 1.48 12.16
CA ARG A 95 -6.30 2.51 12.53
C ARG A 95 -6.49 3.85 11.79
N PHE A 96 -6.90 3.81 10.52
CA PHE A 96 -7.17 4.99 9.70
C PHE A 96 -8.66 5.30 9.53
N GLY A 97 -9.55 4.53 10.16
CA GLY A 97 -10.98 4.57 9.90
C GLY A 97 -11.34 4.03 8.51
N ARG A 98 -12.47 4.49 7.96
CA ARG A 98 -12.93 4.11 6.62
C ARG A 98 -12.19 4.95 5.57
N PRO A 99 -11.45 4.34 4.63
CA PRO A 99 -10.85 5.09 3.53
C PRO A 99 -11.92 5.71 2.63
N ARG A 100 -11.62 6.86 2.05
CA ARG A 100 -12.54 7.56 1.13
C ARG A 100 -12.76 6.76 -0.16
N LEU A 101 -11.72 6.10 -0.66
CA LEU A 101 -11.77 5.32 -1.90
C LEU A 101 -11.81 3.81 -1.62
N PHE A 102 -10.70 3.22 -1.16
CA PHE A 102 -10.62 1.75 -0.97
C PHE A 102 -9.44 1.31 -0.10
N PHE A 103 -9.48 0.03 0.29
CA PHE A 103 -8.33 -0.71 0.81
C PHE A 103 -7.59 -1.43 -0.31
N ALA A 104 -6.26 -1.34 -0.33
CA ALA A 104 -5.40 -2.04 -1.26
C ALA A 104 -4.60 -3.12 -0.50
N ILE A 105 -4.95 -4.39 -0.71
CA ILE A 105 -4.40 -5.51 0.06
C ILE A 105 -3.29 -6.19 -0.75
N SER A 106 -2.14 -6.40 -0.11
CA SER A 106 -1.03 -7.18 -0.64
C SER A 106 -0.60 -8.26 0.36
N ALA A 107 -0.23 -9.42 -0.14
CA ALA A 107 0.34 -10.50 0.67
C ALA A 107 1.75 -10.17 1.20
N GLY A 108 2.42 -9.16 0.62
CA GLY A 108 3.81 -8.81 0.93
C GLY A 108 4.65 -8.70 -0.34
N ASN A 109 5.95 -8.46 -0.16
CA ASN A 109 6.96 -8.41 -1.20
C ASN A 109 7.56 -9.78 -1.52
N MET A 110 7.48 -10.74 -0.60
CA MET A 110 7.95 -12.10 -0.82
C MET A 110 6.83 -13.12 -0.80
N ASP A 111 6.98 -14.14 -1.65
CA ASP A 111 6.12 -15.31 -1.63
C ASP A 111 6.39 -16.16 -0.37
N SER A 112 5.31 -16.65 0.26
CA SER A 112 5.39 -17.41 1.51
C SER A 112 6.13 -18.75 1.36
N MET A 113 6.12 -19.35 0.16
CA MET A 113 6.89 -20.55 -0.14
C MET A 113 8.39 -20.25 -0.15
N ILE A 114 8.80 -19.10 -0.67
CA ILE A 114 10.21 -18.68 -0.70
C ILE A 114 10.69 -18.29 0.70
N ASN A 115 9.81 -17.74 1.53
CA ASN A 115 10.14 -17.35 2.91
C ASN A 115 10.34 -18.58 3.81
N HIS A 116 9.50 -19.61 3.65
CA HIS A 116 9.62 -20.85 4.42
C HIS A 116 10.58 -21.88 3.84
N TYR A 117 10.90 -21.85 2.55
CA TYR A 117 11.70 -22.89 1.91
C TYR A 117 12.91 -22.31 1.15
N THR A 118 14.08 -22.89 1.38
CA THR A 118 15.25 -22.69 0.50
C THR A 118 14.95 -23.20 -0.91
N ALA A 119 15.76 -22.79 -1.91
CA ALA A 119 15.64 -23.29 -3.29
C ALA A 119 15.66 -24.84 -3.40
N ASN A 120 16.22 -25.53 -2.39
CA ASN A 120 16.22 -26.99 -2.25
C ASN A 120 15.08 -27.55 -1.37
N ARG A 121 13.99 -26.80 -1.14
CA ARG A 121 12.82 -27.20 -0.31
C ARG A 121 13.15 -27.54 1.16
N LYS A 122 14.28 -27.07 1.71
CA LYS A 122 14.52 -27.15 3.17
C LYS A 122 13.88 -25.97 3.88
N VAL A 123 13.22 -26.23 5.00
CA VAL A 123 12.58 -25.20 5.84
C VAL A 123 13.62 -24.19 6.34
N ARG A 124 13.44 -22.89 6.07
CA ARG A 124 14.29 -21.81 6.63
C ARG A 124 13.82 -21.52 8.05
N ASN A 125 14.77 -21.46 8.97
CA ASN A 125 14.51 -21.31 10.41
C ASN A 125 14.35 -19.84 10.86
N SER A 126 14.42 -18.87 9.93
CA SER A 126 14.31 -17.44 10.22
C SER A 126 13.59 -16.72 9.08
N ASP A 127 12.47 -16.07 9.40
CA ASP A 127 11.81 -15.09 8.54
C ASP A 127 12.63 -13.79 8.54
N ALA A 128 13.01 -13.30 7.36
CA ALA A 128 13.83 -12.09 7.25
C ALA A 128 13.04 -10.79 7.41
N TYR A 129 11.70 -10.85 7.44
CA TYR A 129 10.82 -9.67 7.38
C TYR A 129 9.74 -9.61 8.47
N SER A 130 9.71 -10.58 9.40
CA SER A 130 8.87 -10.55 10.60
C SER A 130 9.76 -10.49 11.86
N PRO A 131 9.58 -9.51 12.76
CA PRO A 131 10.23 -9.48 14.08
C PRO A 131 9.68 -10.53 15.05
#